data_AF-A0A425DQ96-F1
#
_entry.id   AF-A0A425DQ96-F1
#
_cell.length_a   1.000
_cell.length_b   1.000
_cell.length_c   1.000
_cell.angle_alpha   90.00
_cell.angle_beta   90.00
_cell.angle_gamma   90.00
#
_symmetry.space_group_name_H-M   'P 1'
#
loop_
_entity.id
_entity.type
_entity.pdbx_description
1 polymer ?
#
loop_
_entity_poly.entity_id
_entity_poly.type
_entity_poly.pdbx_seq_one_letter_code
_entity_poly.pdbx_strand_id
1 'polypeptide(L)'
;MPLSTQSTTALRCGFQNFVDQASPVACKVVFGVVPEWLRNSALYRTSPGMFDIPSLDPKAKHETIRHWFDGLGVMHQFNIRSDGSVRYHNKLIATGALEAIQAGANPILFGPPLDPCVSIFGKVAAMINTVVFSPHAKPEASNLNVTVSKMPHSLVPNTVAVKSDFNMLQLVDADTFETKRFVKYSAYDDRLGGAVSAAHEGMLQQAHIAVHTLFELTLW
;
A
#
# COMPACT_ATOMS: atom_id res chain seq x y z
N MET A 1 8.20 -9.41 -32.87
CA MET A 1 7.02 -8.56 -33.17
C MET A 1 7.22 -7.23 -32.47
N PRO A 2 7.23 -6.08 -33.16
CA PRO A 2 7.21 -4.80 -32.49
C PRO A 2 5.80 -4.57 -31.92
N LEU A 3 5.71 -4.31 -30.61
CA LEU A 3 4.47 -3.87 -29.97
C LEU A 3 3.99 -2.58 -30.65
N SER A 4 2.71 -2.50 -30.99
CA SER A 4 2.14 -1.29 -31.58
C SER A 4 2.26 -0.13 -30.59
N THR A 5 2.55 1.07 -31.09
CA THR A 5 2.74 2.29 -30.29
C THR A 5 1.51 2.68 -29.45
N GLN A 6 0.30 2.26 -29.85
CA GLN A 6 -0.91 2.38 -29.05
C GLN A 6 -0.88 1.49 -27.80
N SER A 7 -0.36 0.27 -27.91
CA SER A 7 -0.25 -0.69 -26.80
C SER A 7 0.70 -0.20 -25.71
N THR A 8 1.81 0.46 -26.08
CA THR A 8 2.78 1.00 -25.12
C THR A 8 2.22 2.18 -24.34
N THR A 9 1.36 3.00 -24.97
CA THR A 9 0.73 4.16 -24.32
C THR A 9 -0.34 3.72 -23.33
N ALA A 10 -1.10 2.66 -23.66
CA ALA A 10 -2.12 2.09 -22.77
C ALA A 10 -1.53 1.44 -21.51
N LEU A 11 -0.37 0.81 -21.58
CA LEU A 11 0.28 0.25 -20.39
C LEU A 11 0.92 1.34 -19.50
N ARG A 12 1.34 2.45 -20.10
CA ARG A 12 1.97 3.57 -19.38
C ARG A 12 1.02 4.23 -18.37
N CYS A 13 -0.29 4.27 -18.65
CA CYS A 13 -1.24 4.89 -17.74
C CYS A 13 -1.32 4.21 -16.36
N GLY A 14 -0.92 2.93 -16.27
CA GLY A 14 -0.84 2.19 -15.00
C GLY A 14 0.34 2.59 -14.10
N PHE A 15 1.27 3.42 -14.59
CA PHE A 15 2.47 3.87 -13.87
C PHE A 15 2.56 5.40 -13.80
N GLN A 16 1.41 6.07 -13.86
CA GLN A 16 1.29 7.52 -13.69
C GLN A 16 0.62 7.83 -12.35
N ASN A 17 0.75 9.08 -11.91
CA ASN A 17 0.02 9.54 -10.73
C ASN A 17 -1.49 9.32 -10.91
N PHE A 18 -2.09 8.74 -9.88
CA PHE A 18 -3.51 8.48 -9.80
C PHE A 18 -4.27 9.81 -9.88
N VAL A 19 -5.46 9.73 -10.45
CA VAL A 19 -6.42 10.82 -10.37
C VAL A 19 -7.22 10.62 -9.09
N ASP A 20 -7.19 11.63 -8.21
CA ASP A 20 -7.93 11.60 -6.97
C ASP A 20 -9.44 11.63 -7.24
N GLN A 21 -10.12 10.66 -6.64
CA GLN A 21 -11.55 10.43 -6.74
C GLN A 21 -12.07 10.14 -5.33
N ALA A 22 -11.83 11.07 -4.41
CA ALA A 22 -12.23 10.95 -3.01
C ALA A 22 -13.75 10.78 -2.82
N SER A 23 -14.55 11.40 -3.69
CA SER A 23 -16.01 11.29 -3.66
C SER A 23 -16.50 10.11 -4.51
N PRO A 24 -17.40 9.24 -4.00
CA PRO A 24 -17.91 8.10 -4.75
C PRO A 24 -18.66 8.44 -6.04
N VAL A 25 -18.17 7.92 -7.17
CA VAL A 25 -18.78 8.06 -8.50
C VAL A 25 -19.48 6.79 -8.95
N ALA A 26 -20.55 6.90 -9.73
CA ALA A 26 -21.26 5.76 -10.27
C ALA A 26 -20.44 5.08 -11.39
N CYS A 27 -20.28 3.76 -11.30
CA CYS A 27 -19.67 2.96 -12.36
C CYS A 27 -20.74 2.51 -13.36
N LYS A 28 -20.40 2.54 -14.65
CA LYS A 28 -21.22 1.93 -15.70
C LYS A 28 -20.92 0.44 -15.79
N VAL A 29 -21.94 -0.40 -15.60
CA VAL A 29 -21.84 -1.83 -15.92
C VAL A 29 -21.75 -1.96 -17.44
N VAL A 30 -20.63 -2.50 -17.94
CA VAL A 30 -20.35 -2.59 -19.38
C VAL A 30 -21.10 -3.77 -20.01
N PHE A 31 -21.23 -4.88 -19.29
CA PHE A 31 -21.96 -6.07 -19.71
C PHE A 31 -22.47 -6.84 -18.49
N GLY A 32 -23.58 -7.58 -18.65
CA GLY A 32 -24.15 -8.44 -17.61
C GLY A 32 -24.89 -7.70 -16.49
N VAL A 33 -25.16 -8.43 -15.40
CA VAL A 33 -25.87 -7.96 -14.20
C VAL A 33 -25.09 -8.41 -12.97
N VAL A 34 -25.00 -7.55 -11.95
CA VAL A 34 -24.37 -7.89 -10.68
C VAL A 34 -25.18 -8.99 -9.98
N PRO A 35 -24.56 -10.16 -9.66
CA PRO A 35 -25.25 -11.24 -8.97
C PRO A 35 -25.80 -10.82 -7.61
N GLU A 36 -26.97 -11.32 -7.24
CA GLU A 36 -27.66 -10.94 -6.00
C GLU A 36 -26.82 -11.22 -4.75
N TRP A 37 -26.11 -12.35 -4.73
CA TRP A 37 -25.23 -12.74 -3.62
C TRP A 37 -24.02 -11.83 -3.42
N LEU A 38 -23.65 -11.02 -4.42
CA LEU A 38 -22.54 -10.06 -4.33
C LEU A 38 -23.00 -8.67 -3.86
N ARG A 39 -24.32 -8.44 -3.76
CA ARG A 39 -24.85 -7.13 -3.36
C ARG A 39 -24.62 -6.87 -1.87
N ASN A 40 -24.61 -5.60 -1.48
CA ASN A 40 -24.24 -5.14 -0.14
C ASN A 40 -22.82 -5.57 0.26
N SER A 41 -21.88 -5.51 -0.69
CA SER A 41 -20.48 -5.84 -0.47
C SER A 41 -19.56 -4.74 -0.98
N ALA A 42 -18.28 -4.85 -0.68
CA ALA A 42 -17.25 -3.95 -1.17
C ALA A 42 -16.00 -4.74 -1.56
N LEU A 43 -15.43 -4.40 -2.71
CA LEU A 43 -14.11 -4.86 -3.13
C LEU A 43 -13.08 -3.78 -2.80
N TYR A 44 -12.09 -4.14 -1.99
CA TYR A 44 -10.95 -3.29 -1.67
C TYR A 44 -9.73 -3.72 -2.46
N ARG A 45 -8.99 -2.74 -2.99
CA ARG A 45 -7.70 -2.95 -3.65
C ARG A 45 -6.73 -1.88 -3.19
N THR A 46 -5.45 -2.24 -3.16
CA THR A 46 -4.35 -1.29 -3.04
C THR A 46 -3.57 -1.26 -4.34
N SER A 47 -2.94 -0.13 -4.61
CA SER A 47 -2.01 0.01 -5.73
C SER A 47 -0.91 1.03 -5.40
N PRO A 48 0.25 0.93 -6.05
CA PRO A 48 1.16 2.06 -6.16
C PRO A 48 0.53 3.07 -7.12
N GLY A 49 0.18 4.25 -6.61
CA GLY A 49 -0.59 5.23 -7.36
C GLY A 49 0.07 6.60 -7.48
N MET A 50 1.15 6.91 -6.77
CA MET A 50 1.87 8.18 -6.96
C MET A 50 3.36 7.90 -7.17
N PHE A 51 3.90 8.33 -8.31
CA PHE A 51 5.27 8.08 -8.76
C PHE A 51 6.08 9.35 -8.90
N ASP A 52 5.46 10.45 -9.34
CA ASP A 52 6.13 11.76 -9.46
C ASP A 52 5.67 12.66 -8.32
N ILE A 53 6.58 12.99 -7.40
CA ILE A 53 6.30 13.72 -6.18
C ILE A 53 6.93 15.12 -6.27
N PRO A 54 6.11 16.18 -6.31
CA PRO A 54 6.63 17.55 -6.36
C PRO A 54 7.27 17.93 -5.03
N SER A 55 8.44 18.57 -5.07
CA SER A 55 9.11 19.13 -3.89
C SER A 55 8.38 20.37 -3.38
N LEU A 56 8.43 20.63 -2.06
CA LEU A 56 7.97 21.89 -1.47
C LEU A 56 8.97 23.04 -1.66
N ASP A 57 10.25 22.75 -1.87
CA ASP A 57 11.24 23.75 -2.28
C ASP A 57 11.18 23.92 -3.81
N PRO A 58 10.84 25.11 -4.32
CA PRO A 58 10.80 25.40 -5.76
C PRO A 58 12.15 25.25 -6.47
N LYS A 59 13.27 25.22 -5.72
CA LYS A 59 14.63 25.06 -6.23
C LYS A 59 15.10 23.62 -6.23
N ALA A 60 14.43 22.73 -5.50
CA ALA A 60 14.76 21.31 -5.47
C ALA A 60 14.06 20.56 -6.62
N LYS A 61 14.67 19.45 -7.04
CA LYS A 61 14.08 18.57 -8.05
C LYS A 61 12.87 17.84 -7.45
N HIS A 62 11.86 17.56 -8.27
CA HIS A 62 10.82 16.59 -7.91
C HIS A 62 11.44 15.20 -7.73
N GLU A 63 10.88 14.40 -6.84
CA GLU A 63 11.29 13.01 -6.67
C GLU A 63 10.49 12.13 -7.64
N THR A 64 11.18 11.31 -8.43
CA THR A 64 10.53 10.35 -9.35
C THR A 64 10.87 8.95 -8.92
N ILE A 65 9.83 8.23 -8.50
CA ILE A 65 9.89 6.83 -8.13
C ILE A 65 10.06 5.97 -9.39
N ARG A 66 11.09 5.12 -9.40
CA ARG A 66 11.51 4.36 -10.58
C ARG A 66 11.17 2.88 -10.54
N HIS A 67 10.67 2.37 -9.42
CA HIS A 67 10.29 0.97 -9.28
C HIS A 67 8.83 0.85 -8.87
N TRP A 68 8.15 -0.16 -9.41
CA TRP A 68 6.71 -0.27 -9.29
C TRP A 68 6.23 -0.40 -7.84
N PHE A 69 6.94 -1.19 -7.01
CA PHE A 69 6.57 -1.37 -5.60
C PHE A 69 6.76 -0.13 -4.72
N ASP A 70 7.52 0.85 -5.20
CA ASP A 70 7.82 2.03 -4.40
C ASP A 70 6.77 3.13 -4.52
N GLY A 71 5.90 3.08 -5.54
CA GLY A 71 4.88 4.10 -5.75
C GLY A 71 3.99 4.25 -4.51
N LEU A 72 3.66 5.47 -4.13
CA LEU A 72 2.93 5.70 -2.88
C LEU A 72 1.54 5.06 -2.93
N GLY A 73 1.17 4.40 -1.84
CA GLY A 73 -0.03 3.59 -1.73
C GLY A 73 -1.32 4.40 -1.92
N VAL A 74 -2.17 3.89 -2.81
CA VAL A 74 -3.54 4.35 -3.02
C VAL A 74 -4.47 3.19 -2.72
N MET A 75 -5.53 3.46 -1.97
CA MET A 75 -6.61 2.50 -1.74
C MET A 75 -7.78 2.79 -2.69
N HIS A 76 -8.43 1.73 -3.15
CA HIS A 76 -9.55 1.76 -4.07
C HIS A 76 -10.70 0.94 -3.49
N GLN A 77 -11.94 1.45 -3.60
CA GLN A 77 -13.15 0.70 -3.28
C GLN A 77 -14.08 0.60 -4.48
N PHE A 78 -14.64 -0.58 -4.71
CA PHE A 78 -15.87 -0.75 -5.48
C PHE A 78 -16.98 -1.18 -4.52
N ASN A 79 -17.87 -0.25 -4.18
CA ASN A 79 -19.04 -0.50 -3.33
C ASN A 79 -20.19 -1.01 -4.18
N ILE A 80 -20.71 -2.20 -3.86
CA ILE A 80 -21.78 -2.87 -4.59
C ILE A 80 -23.05 -2.79 -3.75
N ARG A 81 -24.00 -1.97 -4.20
CA ARG A 81 -25.22 -1.64 -3.45
C ARG A 81 -26.30 -2.72 -3.59
N SER A 82 -27.34 -2.63 -2.76
CA SER A 82 -28.49 -3.54 -2.74
C SER A 82 -29.25 -3.62 -4.07
N ASP A 83 -29.24 -2.55 -4.86
CA ASP A 83 -29.85 -2.47 -6.19
C ASP A 83 -28.94 -3.02 -7.31
N GLY A 84 -27.72 -3.48 -6.96
CA GLY A 84 -26.71 -3.93 -7.92
C GLY A 84 -25.92 -2.80 -8.58
N SER A 85 -26.16 -1.54 -8.23
CA SER A 85 -25.34 -0.42 -8.70
C SER A 85 -23.97 -0.44 -8.02
N VAL A 86 -22.94 -0.03 -8.76
CA VAL A 86 -21.55 0.00 -8.29
C VAL A 86 -21.08 1.44 -8.17
N ARG A 87 -20.47 1.78 -7.05
CA ARG A 87 -19.84 3.09 -6.79
C ARG A 87 -18.33 2.90 -6.59
N TYR A 88 -17.52 3.78 -7.16
CA TYR A 88 -16.07 3.76 -7.02
C TYR A 88 -15.56 5.02 -6.36
N HIS A 89 -14.56 4.87 -5.48
CA HIS A 89 -13.73 5.96 -5.00
C HIS A 89 -12.32 5.46 -4.72
N ASN A 90 -11.35 6.38 -4.64
CA ASN A 90 -9.99 6.09 -4.21
C ASN A 90 -9.47 7.19 -3.28
N LYS A 91 -8.34 6.92 -2.62
CA LYS A 91 -7.63 7.92 -1.80
C LYS A 91 -6.17 7.52 -1.64
N LEU A 92 -5.27 8.51 -1.63
CA LEU A 92 -3.90 8.31 -1.18
C LEU A 92 -3.91 7.95 0.31
N ILE A 93 -3.31 6.82 0.65
CA ILE A 93 -3.18 6.36 2.05
C ILE A 93 -1.76 6.60 2.60
N ALA A 94 -0.78 6.78 1.73
CA ALA A 94 0.62 7.05 2.08
C ALA A 94 0.91 8.57 2.22
N THR A 95 0.03 9.30 2.92
CA THR A 95 0.14 10.77 3.05
C THR A 95 1.37 11.21 3.86
N GLY A 96 1.71 10.50 4.95
CA GLY A 96 2.91 10.84 5.73
C GLY A 96 4.21 10.55 4.97
N ALA A 97 4.24 9.50 4.13
CA ALA A 97 5.35 9.24 3.22
C ALA A 97 5.47 10.35 2.17
N LEU A 98 4.35 10.79 1.59
CA LEU A 98 4.31 11.94 0.68
C LEU A 98 4.90 13.18 1.35
N GLU A 99 4.40 13.55 2.53
CA GLU A 99 4.87 14.73 3.29
C GLU A 99 6.36 14.66 3.60
N ALA A 100 6.86 13.48 3.98
CA ALA A 100 8.29 13.28 4.27
C ALA A 100 9.15 13.53 3.02
N ILE A 101 8.78 12.93 1.88
CA ILE A 101 9.50 13.10 0.61
C ILE A 101 9.45 14.57 0.16
N GLN A 102 8.28 15.20 0.28
CA GLN A 102 8.06 16.61 -0.02
C GLN A 102 8.90 17.56 0.84
N ALA A 103 9.18 17.18 2.08
CA ALA A 103 10.07 17.89 3.00
C ALA A 103 11.57 17.57 2.79
N GLY A 104 11.92 16.74 1.81
CA GLY A 104 13.31 16.41 1.45
C GLY A 104 13.85 15.12 2.07
N ALA A 105 12.98 14.26 2.62
CA ALA A 105 13.41 12.91 2.99
C ALA A 105 13.72 12.10 1.73
N ASN A 106 14.83 11.36 1.76
CA ASN A 106 15.15 10.38 0.72
C ASN A 106 14.48 9.05 1.09
N PRO A 107 13.40 8.65 0.42
CA PRO A 107 12.77 7.36 0.69
C PRO A 107 13.73 6.25 0.27
N ILE A 108 13.70 5.13 0.99
CA ILE A 108 14.39 3.94 0.52
C ILE A 108 13.47 3.22 -0.43
N LEU A 109 13.97 3.06 -1.64
CA LEU A 109 13.27 2.56 -2.80
C LEU A 109 13.90 1.23 -3.20
N PHE A 110 13.10 0.26 -3.64
CA PHE A 110 13.59 -0.87 -4.42
C PHE A 110 14.28 -0.40 -5.71
N GLY A 111 13.84 0.74 -6.25
CA GLY A 111 14.41 1.41 -7.41
C GLY A 111 15.77 2.11 -7.14
N PRO A 112 16.50 2.48 -8.20
CA PRO A 112 17.76 3.23 -8.08
C PRO A 112 17.57 4.65 -7.50
N PRO A 113 18.60 5.23 -6.85
CA PRO A 113 19.92 5.42 -7.45
C PRO A 113 20.79 4.16 -7.39
N LEU A 114 21.37 3.81 -8.53
CA LEU A 114 22.41 2.79 -8.64
C LEU A 114 23.62 3.31 -7.86
N ASP A 115 23.83 2.85 -6.64
CA ASP A 115 25.20 2.60 -6.22
C ASP A 115 25.60 1.27 -6.89
N PRO A 116 26.44 1.30 -7.95
CA PRO A 116 26.87 0.09 -8.65
C PRO A 116 27.62 -0.90 -7.74
N CYS A 117 27.96 -0.51 -6.51
CA CYS A 117 28.63 -1.33 -5.52
C CYS A 117 27.69 -2.12 -4.60
N VAL A 118 26.37 -1.89 -4.65
CA VAL A 118 25.40 -2.52 -3.74
C VAL A 118 24.58 -3.58 -4.48
N SER A 119 24.78 -4.86 -4.11
CA SER A 119 24.01 -5.98 -4.66
C SER A 119 22.52 -5.87 -4.31
N ILE A 120 21.66 -6.62 -5.00
CA ILE A 120 20.22 -6.74 -4.66
C ILE A 120 20.04 -7.15 -3.18
N PHE A 121 20.91 -8.02 -2.67
CA PHE A 121 20.92 -8.41 -1.26
C PHE A 121 21.31 -7.26 -0.32
N GLY A 122 22.28 -6.42 -0.73
CA GLY A 122 22.64 -5.20 -0.01
C GLY A 122 21.48 -4.20 0.07
N LYS A 123 20.63 -4.13 -0.95
CA LYS A 123 19.40 -3.30 -0.93
C LYS A 123 18.36 -3.84 0.03
N VAL A 124 18.12 -5.14 0.01
CA VAL A 124 17.22 -5.80 0.97
C VAL A 124 17.73 -5.57 2.40
N ALA A 125 19.03 -5.72 2.63
CA ALA A 125 19.67 -5.43 3.92
C ALA A 125 19.58 -3.95 4.32
N ALA A 126 19.72 -3.00 3.40
CA ALA A 126 19.55 -1.57 3.67
C ALA A 126 18.08 -1.20 3.98
N MET A 127 17.13 -1.77 3.24
CA MET A 127 15.69 -1.68 3.50
C MET A 127 15.34 -2.21 4.88
N ILE A 128 15.80 -3.43 5.21
CA ILE A 128 15.69 -3.99 6.56
C ILE A 128 16.33 -3.03 7.56
N ASN A 129 17.56 -2.57 7.35
CA ASN A 129 18.25 -1.73 8.32
C ASN A 129 17.54 -0.41 8.62
N THR A 130 16.96 0.24 7.62
CA THR A 130 16.27 1.52 7.85
C THR A 130 14.83 1.34 8.33
N VAL A 131 14.10 0.35 7.83
CA VAL A 131 12.72 0.12 8.28
C VAL A 131 12.69 -0.50 9.69
N VAL A 132 13.74 -1.25 10.06
CA VAL A 132 13.80 -2.02 11.32
C VAL A 132 14.67 -1.32 12.36
N PHE A 133 15.81 -0.73 11.97
CA PHE A 133 16.80 -0.18 12.90
C PHE A 133 16.98 1.34 12.79
N SER A 134 16.07 2.09 12.14
CA SER A 134 16.04 3.56 12.22
C SER A 134 15.07 4.02 13.32
N PRO A 135 15.53 4.22 14.58
CA PRO A 135 14.66 4.48 15.73
C PRO A 135 13.92 5.83 15.68
N HIS A 136 14.20 6.69 14.70
CA HIS A 136 13.64 8.03 14.59
C HIS A 136 12.64 8.23 13.44
N ALA A 137 12.42 7.21 12.60
CA ALA A 137 11.44 7.32 11.52
C ALA A 137 10.01 7.28 12.10
N LYS A 138 9.21 8.30 11.78
CA LYS A 138 7.77 8.30 12.09
C LYS A 138 7.11 7.15 11.34
N PRO A 139 6.31 6.27 11.99
CA PRO A 139 5.61 5.18 11.31
C PRO A 139 4.81 5.65 10.09
N GLU A 140 4.25 6.86 10.17
CA GLU A 140 3.44 7.49 9.12
C GLU A 140 4.22 7.78 7.84
N ALA A 141 5.56 7.83 7.90
CA ALA A 141 6.41 7.97 6.73
C ALA A 141 6.57 6.65 5.94
N SER A 142 6.04 5.54 6.45
CA SER A 142 6.13 4.24 5.79
C SER A 142 5.11 4.11 4.67
N ASN A 143 5.52 3.54 3.53
CA ASN A 143 4.63 3.24 2.41
C ASN A 143 4.17 1.77 2.47
N LEU A 144 2.89 1.54 2.74
CA LEU A 144 2.28 0.21 2.70
C LEU A 144 1.24 0.19 1.57
N ASN A 145 1.46 -0.67 0.57
CA ASN A 145 0.66 -0.67 -0.66
C ASN A 145 0.45 -2.05 -1.30
N VAL A 146 0.93 -3.13 -0.66
CA VAL A 146 1.01 -4.46 -1.31
C VAL A 146 -0.32 -5.20 -1.21
N THR A 147 -0.87 -5.33 0.00
CA THR A 147 -2.16 -6.01 0.20
C THR A 147 -3.05 -5.25 1.18
N VAL A 148 -4.35 -5.55 1.09
CA VAL A 148 -5.37 -5.09 2.04
C VAL A 148 -6.22 -6.28 2.47
N SER A 149 -6.52 -6.36 3.76
CA SER A 149 -7.43 -7.38 4.31
C SER A 149 -8.17 -6.87 5.54
N LYS A 150 -9.25 -7.57 5.88
CA LYS A 150 -9.95 -7.36 7.15
C LYS A 150 -9.30 -8.25 8.20
N MET A 151 -8.73 -7.64 9.23
CA MET A 151 -8.17 -8.39 10.35
C MET A 151 -9.30 -9.02 11.17
N PRO A 152 -9.21 -10.30 11.59
CA PRO A 152 -10.23 -10.95 12.40
C PRO A 152 -10.54 -10.22 13.72
N HIS A 153 -9.50 -9.65 14.33
CA HIS A 153 -9.59 -8.87 15.57
C HIS A 153 -8.97 -7.49 15.38
N SER A 154 -9.49 -6.69 14.45
CA SER A 154 -8.93 -5.35 14.23
C SER A 154 -8.90 -4.53 15.54
N LEU A 155 -7.76 -3.90 15.82
CA LEU A 155 -7.55 -3.10 17.03
C LEU A 155 -8.37 -1.80 17.03
N VAL A 156 -8.86 -1.39 15.85
CA VAL A 156 -9.73 -0.23 15.68
C VAL A 156 -11.00 -0.69 14.94
N PRO A 157 -12.21 -0.39 15.46
CA PRO A 157 -13.45 -0.73 14.78
C PRO A 157 -13.53 -0.16 13.37
N ASN A 158 -14.23 -0.85 12.47
CA ASN A 158 -14.46 -0.45 11.08
C ASN A 158 -13.19 -0.14 10.27
N THR A 159 -12.12 -0.92 10.48
CA THR A 159 -10.88 -0.75 9.72
C THR A 159 -10.50 -1.98 8.90
N VAL A 160 -9.76 -1.73 7.83
CA VAL A 160 -8.99 -2.71 7.08
C VAL A 160 -7.50 -2.46 7.33
N ALA A 161 -6.70 -3.52 7.25
CA ALA A 161 -5.25 -3.43 7.39
C ALA A 161 -4.60 -3.43 6.00
N VAL A 162 -3.83 -2.38 5.72
CA VAL A 162 -2.94 -2.30 4.57
C VAL A 162 -1.54 -2.73 5.00
N LYS A 163 -0.90 -3.54 4.15
CA LYS A 163 0.33 -4.28 4.47
C LYS A 163 1.40 -4.12 3.40
N SER A 164 2.64 -4.32 3.85
CA SER A 164 3.83 -4.52 3.02
C SER A 164 4.66 -5.65 3.65
N ASP A 165 5.83 -5.96 3.10
CA ASP A 165 6.67 -7.08 3.57
C ASP A 165 7.49 -6.77 4.86
N PHE A 166 6.97 -5.86 5.69
CA PHE A 166 7.58 -5.41 6.93
C PHE A 166 6.66 -5.67 8.12
N ASN A 167 7.21 -5.68 9.34
CA ASN A 167 6.40 -5.74 10.57
C ASN A 167 5.71 -4.39 10.84
N MET A 168 4.78 -4.02 9.98
CA MET A 168 3.92 -2.86 10.12
C MET A 168 2.59 -3.09 9.41
N LEU A 169 1.53 -2.60 10.05
CA LEU A 169 0.17 -2.57 9.57
C LEU A 169 -0.31 -1.12 9.60
N GLN A 170 -0.89 -0.67 8.50
CA GLN A 170 -1.61 0.59 8.46
C GLN A 170 -3.11 0.27 8.57
N LEU A 171 -3.71 0.59 9.71
CA LEU A 171 -5.15 0.45 9.93
C LEU A 171 -5.85 1.68 9.36
N VAL A 172 -6.67 1.44 8.34
CA VAL A 172 -7.38 2.47 7.58
C VAL A 172 -8.87 2.26 7.74
N ASP A 173 -9.62 3.34 7.93
CA ASP A 173 -11.09 3.32 7.94
C ASP A 173 -11.64 2.73 6.64
N ALA A 174 -12.56 1.77 6.77
CA ALA A 174 -13.09 1.03 5.63
C ALA A 174 -13.94 1.90 4.70
N ASP A 175 -14.48 3.02 5.17
CA ASP A 175 -15.39 3.88 4.40
C ASP A 175 -14.71 5.17 3.93
N THR A 176 -13.88 5.79 4.77
CA THR A 176 -13.29 7.12 4.48
C THR A 176 -11.84 7.07 3.99
N PHE A 177 -11.23 5.90 4.08
CA PHE A 177 -9.81 5.67 3.77
C PHE A 177 -8.86 6.53 4.60
N GLU A 178 -9.31 7.05 5.74
CA GLU A 178 -8.46 7.75 6.69
C GLU A 178 -7.61 6.76 7.50
N THR A 179 -6.32 7.04 7.58
CA THR A 179 -5.43 6.32 8.48
C THR A 179 -5.86 6.56 9.92
N LYS A 180 -6.17 5.48 10.63
CA LYS A 180 -6.51 5.53 12.06
C LYS A 180 -5.32 5.20 12.92
N ARG A 181 -4.45 4.28 12.49
CA ARG A 181 -3.27 3.87 13.26
C ARG A 181 -2.24 3.14 12.41
N PHE A 182 -0.96 3.36 12.70
CA PHE A 182 0.10 2.43 12.34
C PHE A 182 0.42 1.54 13.54
N VAL A 183 0.51 0.22 13.34
CA VAL A 183 0.83 -0.74 14.41
C VAL A 183 1.80 -1.79 13.90
N LYS A 184 2.61 -2.35 14.80
CA LYS A 184 3.35 -3.59 14.55
C LYS A 184 2.46 -4.79 14.89
N TYR A 185 2.78 -5.97 14.39
CA TYR A 185 2.12 -7.22 14.78
C TYR A 185 2.27 -7.51 16.28
N SER A 186 3.31 -6.99 16.94
CA SER A 186 3.47 -7.07 18.40
C SER A 186 2.35 -6.39 19.20
N ALA A 187 1.55 -5.51 18.57
CA ALA A 187 0.34 -4.97 19.19
C ALA A 187 -0.78 -6.01 19.37
N TYR A 188 -0.69 -7.17 18.70
CA TYR A 188 -1.60 -8.30 18.83
C TYR A 188 -1.05 -9.39 19.75
N ASP A 189 0.25 -9.67 19.67
CA ASP A 189 0.94 -10.65 20.50
C ASP A 189 2.43 -10.29 20.55
N ASP A 190 2.98 -10.12 21.77
CA ASP A 190 4.35 -9.65 21.98
C ASP A 190 5.42 -10.53 21.32
N ARG A 191 5.11 -11.81 21.03
CA ARG A 191 6.02 -12.72 20.32
C ARG A 191 6.22 -12.34 18.85
N LEU A 192 5.37 -11.48 18.30
CA LEU A 192 5.39 -11.06 16.89
C LEU A 192 6.28 -9.81 16.68
N GLY A 193 7.49 -9.87 17.25
CA GLY A 193 8.47 -8.78 17.24
C GLY A 193 9.44 -8.76 16.05
N GLY A 194 9.31 -9.72 15.11
CA GLY A 194 10.21 -9.86 13.96
C GLY A 194 10.31 -8.60 13.09
N ALA A 195 11.38 -8.47 12.33
CA ALA A 195 11.67 -7.29 11.51
C ALA A 195 10.77 -7.18 10.27
N VAL A 196 10.55 -8.33 9.63
CA VAL A 196 9.85 -8.46 8.35
C VAL A 196 8.68 -9.43 8.51
N SER A 197 7.65 -9.25 7.70
CA SER A 197 6.45 -10.09 7.68
C SER A 197 6.02 -10.26 6.25
N ALA A 198 5.49 -11.40 5.84
CA ALA A 198 4.83 -11.48 4.55
C ALA A 198 3.60 -10.54 4.52
N ALA A 199 3.41 -9.80 3.42
CA ALA A 199 2.19 -9.02 3.20
C ALA A 199 0.96 -9.92 2.93
N HIS A 200 1.21 -11.15 2.49
CA HIS A 200 0.19 -12.15 2.17
C HIS A 200 -0.02 -13.11 3.35
N GLU A 201 -1.20 -13.05 3.94
CA GLU A 201 -1.60 -13.90 5.06
C GLU A 201 -2.47 -15.07 4.60
N GLY A 202 -2.35 -16.20 5.29
CA GLY A 202 -3.31 -17.30 5.18
C GLY A 202 -4.48 -17.05 6.12
N MET A 203 -5.71 -17.24 5.65
CA MET A 203 -6.90 -17.18 6.50
C MET A 203 -7.38 -18.59 6.82
N LEU A 204 -7.30 -19.01 8.08
CA LEU A 204 -7.90 -20.25 8.56
C LEU A 204 -9.37 -19.98 8.89
N GLN A 205 -10.22 -20.22 7.90
CA GLN A 205 -11.62 -19.79 7.91
C GLN A 205 -12.46 -20.41 9.04
N GLN A 206 -12.16 -21.63 9.46
CA GLN A 206 -12.88 -22.35 10.52
C GLN A 206 -12.65 -21.77 11.92
N ALA A 207 -11.49 -21.13 12.14
CA ALA A 207 -11.11 -20.59 13.45
C ALA A 207 -11.13 -19.05 13.47
N HIS A 208 -11.41 -18.40 12.33
CA HIS A 208 -11.24 -16.96 12.15
C HIS A 208 -9.83 -16.46 12.53
N ILE A 209 -8.80 -17.24 12.18
CA ILE A 209 -7.39 -16.91 12.49
C ILE A 209 -6.69 -16.48 11.21
N ALA A 210 -6.01 -15.33 11.27
CA ALA A 210 -5.04 -14.92 10.27
C ALA A 210 -3.66 -15.48 10.64
N VAL A 211 -3.05 -16.22 9.72
CA VAL A 211 -1.72 -16.81 9.86
C VAL A 211 -0.73 -15.96 9.09
N HIS A 212 0.19 -15.37 9.83
CA HIS A 212 1.32 -14.62 9.29
C HIS A 212 2.62 -15.35 9.56
N THR A 213 3.58 -15.19 8.65
CA THR A 213 4.97 -15.58 8.89
C THR A 213 5.76 -14.30 9.09
N LEU A 214 6.35 -14.16 10.28
CA LEU A 214 7.30 -13.10 10.60
C LEU A 214 8.70 -13.69 10.63
N PHE A 215 9.66 -12.99 10.04
CA PHE A 215 11.06 -13.39 10.10
C PHE A 215 11.83 -12.45 11.01
N GLU A 216 12.62 -13.04 11.89
CA GLU A 216 13.63 -12.34 12.66
C GLU A 216 14.94 -12.38 11.86
N LEU A 217 15.49 -11.20 11.58
CA LEU A 217 16.75 -11.07 10.86
C LEU A 217 17.81 -10.61 11.85
N THR A 218 18.61 -11.54 12.35
CA THR A 218 19.82 -11.25 13.10
C THR A 218 20.97 -11.11 12.10
N LEU A 219 21.44 -9.88 11.91
CA LEU A 219 22.69 -9.62 11.20
C LEU A 219 23.83 -9.90 12.19
N TRP A 220 24.67 -10.88 11.88
CA TRP A 220 25.92 -11.18 12.60
C TRP A 220 27.06 -10.29 12.11
#